data_AF-A0A949H3X4-F1
#
_entry.id   AF-A0A949H3X4-F1
#
_cell.length_a   1.000
_cell.length_b   1.000
_cell.length_c   1.000
_cell.angle_alpha   90.00
_cell.angle_beta   90.00
_cell.angle_gamma   90.00
#
_symmetry.space_group_name_H-M   'P 1'
#
loop_
_entity.id
_entity.type
_entity.pdbx_description
1 polymer ?
#
loop_
_entity_poly.entity_id
_entity_poly.type
_entity_poly.pdbx_seq_one_letter_code
_entity_poly.pdbx_strand_id
1 'polypeptide(L)'
;MARERYVNQIRLLVDIMPALAVEEDFALKDRTAINPFYRELPRLSVDVDLTFLPIKDRAQSLTEIDAAMVSIAGEGSGALTPTMRAHTRTVTAFR
;
A
#
# COMPACT_ATOMS: atom_id res chain seq x y z
N MET A 1 22.38 -12.81 -5.20
CA MET A 1 22.13 -11.36 -5.29
C MET A 1 20.73 -11.02 -5.82
N ALA A 2 20.38 -11.27 -7.09
CA ALA A 2 19.05 -10.90 -7.62
C ALA A 2 17.87 -11.63 -6.93
N ARG A 3 18.01 -12.95 -6.68
CA ARG A 3 17.01 -13.76 -5.97
C ARG A 3 16.77 -13.30 -4.53
N GLU A 4 17.85 -12.96 -3.83
CA GLU A 4 17.79 -12.51 -2.43
C GLU A 4 17.09 -11.15 -2.29
N ARG A 5 17.40 -10.22 -3.20
CA ARG A 5 16.70 -8.93 -3.29
C ARG A 5 15.21 -9.12 -3.55
N TYR A 6 14.84 -10.01 -4.47
CA TYR A 6 13.45 -10.36 -4.75
C TYR A 6 12.75 -10.96 -3.51
N VAL A 7 13.37 -11.91 -2.82
CA VAL A 7 12.81 -12.53 -1.61
C VAL A 7 12.60 -11.50 -0.51
N ASN A 8 13.56 -10.60 -0.28
CA ASN A 8 13.42 -9.55 0.74
C ASN A 8 12.30 -8.55 0.40
N GLN A 9 12.10 -8.28 -0.89
CA GLN A 9 11.00 -7.44 -1.38
C GLN A 9 9.62 -8.09 -1.19
N ILE A 10 9.50 -9.39 -1.48
CA ILE A 10 8.26 -10.13 -1.22
C ILE A 10 7.98 -10.26 0.28
N ARG A 11 9.02 -10.48 1.10
CA ARG A 11 8.88 -10.48 2.58
C ARG A 11 8.31 -9.16 3.07
N LEU A 12 8.89 -8.03 2.65
CA LEU A 12 8.37 -6.71 3.00
C LEU A 12 6.89 -6.54 2.61
N LEU A 13 6.49 -7.03 1.43
CA LEU A 13 5.09 -6.99 1.00
C LEU A 13 4.18 -7.84 1.90
N VAL A 14 4.59 -9.06 2.25
CA VAL A 14 3.80 -9.93 3.14
C VAL A 14 3.71 -9.35 4.55
N ASP A 15 4.80 -8.79 5.05
CA ASP A 15 4.89 -8.24 6.41
C ASP A 15 3.97 -7.02 6.61
N ILE A 16 3.70 -6.25 5.55
CA ILE A 16 2.79 -5.09 5.61
C ILE A 16 1.32 -5.43 5.38
N MET A 17 0.99 -6.58 4.77
CA MET A 17 -0.41 -6.95 4.51
C MET A 17 -1.32 -6.92 5.74
N PRO A 18 -0.91 -7.37 6.95
CA PRO A 18 -1.75 -7.28 8.14
C PRO A 18 -2.10 -5.85 8.52
N ALA A 19 -1.17 -4.90 8.40
CA ALA A 19 -1.42 -3.49 8.70
C ALA A 19 -2.40 -2.87 7.71
N LEU A 20 -2.36 -3.28 6.43
CA LEU A 20 -3.34 -2.85 5.42
C LEU A 20 -4.72 -3.45 5.66
N ALA A 21 -4.78 -4.71 6.13
CA ALA A 21 -6.02 -5.43 6.34
C ALA A 21 -6.86 -4.90 7.51
N VAL A 22 -6.29 -4.07 8.39
CA VAL A 22 -7.02 -3.37 9.46
C VAL A 22 -7.98 -2.33 8.89
N GLU A 23 -7.64 -1.72 7.75
CA GLU A 23 -8.45 -0.67 7.12
C GLU A 23 -9.40 -1.28 6.07
N GLU A 24 -10.61 -1.65 6.50
CA GLU A 24 -11.64 -2.27 5.63
C GLU A 24 -12.15 -1.33 4.52
N ASP A 25 -11.93 -0.02 4.67
CA ASP A 25 -12.33 1.00 3.68
C ASP A 25 -11.45 0.99 2.42
N PHE A 26 -10.36 0.20 2.40
CA PHE A 26 -9.49 0.05 1.24
C PHE A 26 -9.59 -1.33 0.60
N ALA A 27 -9.71 -1.33 -0.73
CA ALA A 27 -9.46 -2.51 -1.54
C ALA A 27 -8.04 -2.48 -2.13
N LEU A 28 -7.34 -3.61 -2.03
CA LEU A 28 -6.07 -3.83 -2.73
C LEU A 28 -6.32 -3.97 -4.25
N LYS A 29 -5.56 -3.23 -5.07
CA LYS A 29 -5.78 -3.16 -6.53
C LYS A 29 -4.58 -3.67 -7.36
N ASP A 30 -4.89 -4.02 -8.61
CA ASP A 30 -3.98 -4.18 -9.76
C ASP A 30 -2.76 -5.10 -9.52
N ARG A 31 -1.63 -4.82 -10.19
CA ARG A 31 -0.45 -5.69 -10.33
C ARG A 31 0.18 -6.05 -8.97
N THR A 32 -0.15 -5.32 -7.92
CA THR A 32 0.23 -5.60 -6.52
C THR A 32 -0.47 -6.84 -5.98
N ALA A 33 -1.76 -7.03 -6.29
CA ALA A 33 -2.53 -8.20 -5.88
C ALA A 33 -2.21 -9.45 -6.73
N ILE A 34 -1.94 -9.27 -8.03
CA ILE A 34 -1.77 -10.39 -8.99
C ILE A 34 -0.35 -10.98 -9.00
N ASN A 35 0.69 -10.16 -8.84
CA ASN A 35 2.06 -10.60 -9.09
C ASN A 35 2.69 -11.55 -8.05
N PRO A 36 2.26 -11.60 -6.76
CA PRO A 36 2.74 -12.64 -5.86
C PRO A 36 2.25 -14.04 -6.25
N PHE A 37 1.20 -14.14 -7.06
CA PHE A 37 0.48 -15.39 -7.28
C PHE A 37 0.50 -15.93 -8.72
N TYR A 38 0.91 -15.15 -9.74
CA TYR A 38 0.71 -15.54 -11.14
C TYR A 38 1.94 -15.52 -12.09
N ARG A 39 3.00 -14.71 -11.89
CA ARG A 39 4.17 -14.68 -12.82
C ARG A 39 5.52 -14.35 -12.15
N GLU A 40 6.57 -15.10 -12.53
CA GLU A 40 7.96 -14.86 -12.15
C GLU A 40 8.60 -13.70 -12.93
N LEU A 41 8.20 -12.45 -12.65
CA LEU A 41 8.88 -11.27 -13.20
C LEU A 41 9.78 -10.62 -12.13
N PRO A 42 11.08 -10.41 -12.40
CA PRO A 42 11.99 -9.76 -11.45
C PRO A 42 11.64 -8.28 -11.35
N ARG A 43 10.80 -7.91 -10.38
CA ARG A 43 10.53 -6.50 -10.07
C ARG A 43 11.59 -5.98 -9.10
N LEU A 44 12.11 -4.79 -9.41
CA LEU A 44 13.00 -4.03 -8.52
C LEU A 44 12.25 -3.04 -7.60
N SER A 45 10.92 -2.89 -7.75
CA SER A 45 10.05 -2.02 -6.94
C SER A 45 8.85 -2.80 -6.39
N VAL A 46 8.47 -2.50 -5.13
CA VAL A 46 7.28 -3.03 -4.43
C VAL A 46 6.38 -1.84 -4.13
N ASP A 47 5.42 -1.58 -5.01
CA ASP A 47 4.40 -0.56 -4.82
C ASP A 47 3.09 -1.26 -4.44
N VAL A 48 2.28 -0.64 -3.58
CA VAL A 48 0.96 -1.14 -3.16
C VAL A 48 -0.12 -0.15 -3.57
N ASP A 49 -1.04 -0.60 -4.41
CA ASP A 49 -2.15 0.21 -4.89
C ASP A 49 -3.40 -0.07 -4.04
N LEU A 50 -3.92 0.96 -3.35
CA LEU A 50 -5.16 0.89 -2.57
C LEU A 50 -6.24 1.76 -3.21
N THR A 51 -7.48 1.27 -3.16
CA THR A 51 -8.67 1.99 -3.62
C THR A 51 -9.59 2.25 -2.44
N PHE A 52 -9.86 3.52 -2.14
CA PHE A 52 -10.83 3.91 -1.13
C PHE A 52 -12.25 3.58 -1.62
N LEU A 53 -12.99 2.80 -0.83
CA LEU A 53 -14.30 2.26 -1.20
C LEU A 53 -15.47 3.21 -0.88
N PRO A 54 -15.48 3.93 0.26
CA PRO A 54 -16.60 4.80 0.58
C PRO A 54 -16.81 5.93 -0.44
N ILE A 55 -18.05 6.07 -0.92
CA ILE A 55 -18.44 7.17 -1.80
C ILE A 55 -18.87 8.35 -0.92
N LYS A 56 -17.99 9.34 -0.79
CA LYS A 56 -18.17 10.55 0.03
C LYS A 56 -17.76 11.79 -0.77
N ASP A 57 -18.06 12.97 -0.24
CA ASP A 57 -17.54 14.19 -0.83
C ASP A 57 -16.01 14.20 -0.79
N ARG A 58 -15.40 14.95 -1.71
CA ARG A 58 -13.95 14.92 -1.90
C ARG A 58 -13.18 15.34 -0.64
N ALA A 59 -13.68 16.30 0.12
CA ALA A 59 -12.98 16.79 1.31
C ALA A 59 -12.99 15.72 2.39
N GLN A 60 -14.17 15.13 2.63
CA GLN A 60 -14.35 14.05 3.58
C GLN A 60 -13.53 12.82 3.21
N SER A 61 -13.56 12.36 1.94
CA SER A 61 -12.76 11.22 1.50
C SER A 61 -11.27 11.43 1.74
N LEU A 62 -10.73 12.62 1.47
CA LEU A 62 -9.31 12.88 1.71
C LEU A 62 -8.94 12.88 3.19
N THR A 63 -9.78 13.47 4.04
CA THR A 63 -9.55 13.46 5.50
C THR A 63 -9.52 12.03 6.05
N GLU A 64 -10.44 11.17 5.60
CA GLU A 64 -10.50 9.78 6.03
C GLU A 64 -9.34 8.95 5.47
N ILE A 65 -8.96 9.16 4.20
CA ILE A 65 -7.77 8.54 3.60
C ILE A 65 -6.52 8.91 4.41
N ASP A 66 -6.32 10.19 4.73
CA ASP A 66 -5.14 10.63 5.49
C ASP A 66 -5.11 10.00 6.90
N ALA A 67 -6.25 9.91 7.59
CA ALA A 67 -6.35 9.27 8.90
C ALA A 67 -6.02 7.77 8.83
N ALA A 68 -6.58 7.05 7.85
CA ALA A 68 -6.32 5.64 7.66
C ALA A 68 -4.86 5.36 7.27
N MET A 69 -4.23 6.24 6.48
CA MET A 69 -2.79 6.14 6.19
C MET A 69 -1.90 6.30 7.43
N VAL A 70 -2.30 7.15 8.39
CA VAL A 70 -1.60 7.29 9.68
C VAL A 70 -1.79 6.03 10.54
N SER A 71 -3.00 5.47 10.57
CA SER A 71 -3.32 4.21 11.26
C SER A 71 -2.47 3.04 10.74
N ILE A 72 -2.45 2.83 9.42
CA ILE A 72 -1.61 1.83 8.75
C ILE A 72 -0.13 1.98 9.12
N ALA A 73 0.37 3.22 9.14
CA ALA A 73 1.76 3.49 9.51
C ALA A 73 2.04 3.16 10.99
N GLY A 74 1.08 3.40 11.88
CA GLY A 74 1.16 3.05 13.30
C GLY A 74 1.17 1.54 13.54
N GLU A 75 0.28 0.80 12.88
CA GLU A 75 0.20 -0.67 13.00
C GLU A 75 1.44 -1.37 12.42
N GLY A 76 2.00 -0.83 11.34
CA GLY A 76 3.19 -1.39 10.72
C GLY A 76 4.49 -1.22 11.53
N SER A 77 4.50 -0.47 12.64
CA SER A 77 5.72 -0.08 13.39
C SER A 77 6.55 -1.23 13.96
N GLY A 78 6.00 -2.44 14.08
CA GLY A 78 6.75 -3.65 14.48
C GLY A 78 7.65 -4.23 13.37
N ALA A 79 7.30 -3.99 12.11
CA ALA A 79 8.02 -4.48 10.91
C ALA A 79 8.54 -3.34 10.00
N LEU A 80 8.10 -2.10 10.23
CA LEU A 80 8.34 -0.93 9.38
C LEU A 80 9.12 0.16 10.13
N THR A 81 10.45 0.09 10.08
CA THR A 81 11.33 1.28 10.24
C THR A 81 12.40 1.23 9.13
N PRO A 82 12.97 2.33 8.61
CA PRO A 82 12.48 3.69 8.35
C PRO A 82 12.34 3.97 6.82
N THR A 83 12.10 2.93 6.00
CA THR A 83 12.20 3.06 4.52
C THR A 83 10.88 3.44 3.84
N MET A 84 9.74 3.33 4.53
CA MET A 84 8.45 3.59 3.91
C MET A 84 8.10 5.07 4.00
N ARG A 85 8.20 5.78 2.87
CA ARG A 85 7.69 7.15 2.73
C ARG A 85 6.32 7.10 2.08
N ALA A 86 5.26 7.18 2.88
CA ALA A 86 3.93 7.48 2.35
C ALA A 86 3.99 8.84 1.64
N HIS A 87 3.77 8.84 0.33
CA HIS A 87 3.63 10.07 -0.46
C HIS A 87 2.17 10.19 -0.89
N THR A 88 1.40 11.00 -0.17
CA THR A 88 0.05 11.35 -0.60
C THR A 88 0.17 12.34 -1.76
N ARG A 89 -0.09 11.89 -2.99
CA ARG A 89 -0.23 12.76 -4.15
C ARG A 89 -1.71 12.99 -4.43
N THR A 90 -2.22 14.13 -3.97
CA THR A 90 -3.56 14.60 -4.32
C THR A 90 -3.55 15.10 -5.76
N VAL A 91 -4.01 14.28 -6.71
CA VAL A 91 -4.26 14.75 -8.07
C VAL A 91 -5.57 15.53 -8.05
N THR A 92 -5.49 16.85 -8.17
CA THR A 92 -6.66 17.67 -8.49
C THR A 92 -7.06 17.33 -9.92
N ALA A 93 -8.15 16.58 -10.09
CA ALA A 93 -8.70 16.29 -11.40
C ALA A 93 -8.98 17.61 -12.12
N PHE A 94 -8.55 17.67 -13.38
CA PHE A 94 -8.72 18.79 -14.30
C PHE A 94 -10.18 19.24 -14.35
N ARG A 95 -10.34 20.56 -14.44
CA ARG A 95 -11.59 21.24 -14.75
C ARG A 95 -12.10 20.83 -16.13
#